data_AF-A0A9E0YHX7-F1
#
_entry.id   AF-A0A9E0YHX7-F1
#
_cell.length_a   1.000
_cell.length_b   1.000
_cell.length_c   1.000
_cell.angle_alpha   90.00
_cell.angle_beta   90.00
_cell.angle_gamma   90.00
#
_symmetry.space_group_name_H-M   'P 1'
#
loop_
_entity.id
_entity.type
_entity.pdbx_description
1 polymer ?
#
loop_
_entity_poly.entity_id
_entity_poly.type
_entity_poly.pdbx_seq_one_letter_code
_entity_poly.pdbx_strand_id
1 'polypeptide(L)'
;NACAADLAARVEAGQIRALAVIESDLWHDFPDRPQLEKALEKLDLLVSVDFLDTPLFEKADIGIPSLTVFEAGGIYVNQEGRAQQVRPAHTGGLPITVTGAGDHPPRTFAPNVPGRDMPAAWVTAFCLAGQAPPETDAQMTAWMRYNFAVLSDLARMDADGVRLFAGGKTPIAHEATMPEKPEQCLELLLAAAVFGGEPMSDYSQCLRELAGLPAVWMDRADADRHGIAAGDRVGLGFENGEVSFVVRISDHMAPGVLVVYRHPDIDWQPRAGDTRYNIREDRIRRIEKA
;
A
#
# COMPACT_ATOMS: atom_id res chain seq x y z
N ASN A 1 -0.75 -11.25 -6.68
CA ASN A 1 -2.01 -11.47 -5.94
C ASN A 1 -2.31 -12.92 -5.58
N ALA A 2 -1.74 -13.94 -6.26
CA ALA A 2 -1.92 -15.35 -5.85
C ALA A 2 -1.33 -15.68 -4.46
N CYS A 3 -0.32 -14.94 -4.00
CA CYS A 3 0.38 -15.19 -2.71
C CYS A 3 -0.49 -14.86 -1.48
N ALA A 4 -1.29 -13.80 -1.53
CA ALA A 4 -2.05 -13.36 -0.36
C ALA A 4 -3.36 -14.15 -0.18
N ALA A 5 -4.02 -14.56 -1.26
CA ALA A 5 -5.22 -15.39 -1.17
C ALA A 5 -4.87 -16.80 -0.64
N ASP A 6 -3.69 -17.31 -1.04
CA ASP A 6 -3.10 -18.50 -0.45
C ASP A 6 -2.79 -18.31 1.05
N LEU A 7 -2.29 -17.13 1.45
CA LEU A 7 -2.01 -16.83 2.86
C LEU A 7 -3.24 -17.00 3.75
N ALA A 8 -4.36 -16.34 3.44
CA ALA A 8 -5.58 -16.42 4.25
C ALA A 8 -6.08 -17.87 4.39
N ALA A 9 -6.15 -18.61 3.28
CA ALA A 9 -6.57 -20.01 3.28
C ALA A 9 -5.65 -20.91 4.13
N ARG A 10 -4.33 -20.70 4.07
CA ARG A 10 -3.35 -21.48 4.84
C ARG A 10 -3.39 -21.17 6.34
N VAL A 11 -3.66 -19.92 6.71
CA VAL A 11 -3.92 -19.54 8.10
C VAL A 11 -5.21 -20.17 8.59
N GLU A 12 -6.30 -20.09 7.80
CA GLU A 12 -7.58 -20.69 8.14
C GLU A 12 -7.52 -22.21 8.32
N ALA A 13 -6.69 -22.88 7.52
CA ALA A 13 -6.41 -24.30 7.61
C ALA A 13 -5.44 -24.68 8.75
N GLY A 14 -4.94 -23.70 9.52
CA GLY A 14 -4.01 -23.90 10.64
C GLY A 14 -2.60 -24.35 10.22
N GLN A 15 -2.26 -24.19 8.94
CA GLN A 15 -0.93 -24.49 8.40
C GLN A 15 0.08 -23.39 8.73
N ILE A 16 -0.40 -22.17 8.91
CA ILE A 16 0.37 -21.02 9.39
C ILE A 16 -0.20 -20.63 10.74
N ARG A 17 0.64 -20.65 11.77
CA ARG A 17 0.27 -20.28 13.14
C ARG A 17 0.93 -19.00 13.62
N ALA A 18 2.05 -18.63 13.02
CA ALA A 18 2.73 -17.36 13.29
C ALA A 18 3.04 -16.66 11.97
N LEU A 19 2.90 -15.34 11.96
CA LEU A 19 3.17 -14.51 10.79
C LEU A 19 3.97 -13.27 11.22
N ALA A 20 5.06 -12.99 10.52
CA ALA A 20 5.79 -11.73 10.62
C ALA A 20 5.55 -10.92 9.33
N VAL A 21 5.02 -9.72 9.47
CA VAL A 21 4.75 -8.77 8.40
C VAL A 21 5.79 -7.66 8.48
N ILE A 22 6.45 -7.34 7.37
CA ILE A 22 7.59 -6.43 7.33
C ILE A 22 7.32 -5.36 6.27
N GLU A 23 7.21 -4.10 6.70
CA GLU A 23 6.96 -2.88 5.90
C GLU A 23 5.87 -3.10 4.84
N SER A 24 4.75 -3.67 5.28
CA SER A 24 3.61 -4.00 4.43
C SER A 24 2.32 -3.96 5.24
N ASP A 25 1.31 -3.27 4.70
CA ASP A 25 -0.05 -3.29 5.25
C ASP A 25 -0.92 -4.27 4.46
N LEU A 26 -1.02 -5.50 4.99
CA LEU A 26 -1.84 -6.54 4.37
C LEU A 26 -3.31 -6.15 4.27
N TRP A 27 -3.83 -5.32 5.18
CA TRP A 27 -5.22 -4.91 5.13
C TRP A 27 -5.48 -3.85 4.08
N HIS A 28 -4.50 -3.04 3.71
CA HIS A 28 -4.63 -2.07 2.62
C HIS A 28 -4.55 -2.74 1.22
N ASP A 29 -3.77 -3.81 1.11
CA ASP A 29 -3.49 -4.44 -0.19
C ASP A 29 -4.40 -5.64 -0.50
N PHE A 30 -4.96 -6.31 0.51
CA PHE A 30 -5.72 -7.54 0.32
C PHE A 30 -7.16 -7.27 -0.15
N PRO A 31 -7.61 -7.78 -1.31
CA PRO A 31 -8.92 -7.40 -1.85
C PRO A 31 -10.12 -7.76 -0.97
N ASP A 32 -10.14 -8.93 -0.32
CA ASP A 32 -11.17 -9.32 0.65
C ASP A 32 -10.66 -9.13 2.09
N ARG A 33 -10.43 -7.88 2.46
CA ARG A 33 -9.95 -7.49 3.79
C ARG A 33 -10.74 -8.17 4.92
N PRO A 34 -12.10 -8.22 4.91
CA PRO A 34 -12.86 -8.90 5.97
C PRO A 34 -12.54 -10.38 6.14
N GLN A 35 -12.27 -11.11 5.04
CA GLN A 35 -11.80 -12.49 5.14
C GLN A 35 -10.42 -12.55 5.80
N LEU A 36 -9.49 -11.71 5.35
CA LEU A 36 -8.13 -11.71 5.90
C LEU A 36 -8.11 -11.35 7.38
N GLU A 37 -8.89 -10.35 7.82
CA GLU A 37 -8.99 -9.98 9.24
C GLU A 37 -9.41 -11.17 10.11
N LYS A 38 -10.43 -11.93 9.67
CA LYS A 38 -10.88 -13.15 10.35
C LYS A 38 -9.86 -14.28 10.31
N ALA A 39 -9.12 -14.40 9.21
CA ALA A 39 -8.06 -15.39 9.09
C ALA A 39 -6.94 -15.09 10.09
N LEU A 40 -6.45 -13.85 10.14
CA LEU A 40 -5.36 -13.44 11.03
C LEU A 40 -5.70 -13.60 12.52
N GLU A 41 -6.97 -13.53 12.91
CA GLU A 41 -7.43 -13.82 14.29
C GLU A 41 -7.18 -15.28 14.74
N LYS A 42 -6.89 -16.19 13.81
CA LYS A 42 -6.55 -17.59 14.12
C LYS A 42 -5.06 -17.83 14.34
N LEU A 43 -4.21 -16.81 14.14
CA LEU A 43 -2.79 -16.92 14.42
C LEU A 43 -2.55 -17.02 15.93
N ASP A 44 -1.57 -17.83 16.31
CA ASP A 44 -1.00 -17.87 17.66
C ASP A 44 -0.08 -16.65 17.91
N LEU A 45 0.47 -16.04 16.84
CA LEU A 45 1.35 -14.88 16.90
C LEU A 45 1.35 -14.07 15.59
N LEU A 46 1.09 -12.77 15.69
CA LEU A 46 1.26 -11.77 14.64
C LEU A 46 2.32 -10.74 15.05
N VAL A 47 3.41 -10.67 14.29
CA VAL A 47 4.45 -9.65 14.45
C VAL A 47 4.36 -8.67 13.29
N SER A 48 4.32 -7.36 13.57
CA SER A 48 4.40 -6.31 12.56
C SER A 48 5.68 -5.50 12.75
N VAL A 49 6.45 -5.36 11.67
CA VAL A 49 7.67 -4.54 11.62
C VAL A 49 7.43 -3.42 10.63
N ASP A 50 7.21 -2.21 11.09
CA ASP A 50 6.84 -1.09 10.21
C ASP A 50 7.32 0.25 10.79
N PHE A 51 7.49 1.25 9.92
CA PHE A 51 7.75 2.64 10.32
C PHE A 51 6.47 3.49 10.30
N LEU A 52 5.37 2.97 9.73
CA LEU A 52 4.05 3.58 9.75
C LEU A 52 3.18 2.98 10.85
N ASP A 53 2.42 3.86 11.51
CA ASP A 53 1.43 3.51 12.54
C ASP A 53 0.12 3.00 11.89
N THR A 54 0.21 1.86 11.20
CA THR A 54 -0.91 1.27 10.46
C THR A 54 -1.89 0.54 11.39
N PRO A 55 -3.18 0.39 11.01
CA PRO A 55 -4.11 -0.41 11.79
C PRO A 55 -3.63 -1.86 12.02
N LEU A 56 -2.90 -2.44 11.06
CA LEU A 56 -2.30 -3.77 11.21
C LEU A 56 -1.18 -3.77 12.26
N PHE A 57 -0.34 -2.72 12.27
CA PHE A 57 0.71 -2.54 13.28
C PHE A 57 0.12 -2.47 14.69
N GLU A 58 -0.95 -1.69 14.88
CA GLU A 58 -1.65 -1.54 16.17
C GLU A 58 -2.36 -2.82 16.64
N LYS A 59 -2.86 -3.67 15.74
CA LYS A 59 -3.51 -4.95 16.10
C LYS A 59 -2.51 -6.09 16.29
N ALA A 60 -1.25 -5.96 15.88
CA ALA A 60 -0.26 -7.01 16.02
C ALA A 60 0.00 -7.34 17.50
N ASP A 61 0.30 -8.62 17.80
CA ASP A 61 0.70 -9.03 19.15
C ASP A 61 2.03 -8.39 19.54
N ILE A 62 2.91 -8.19 18.56
CA ILE A 62 4.19 -7.51 18.71
C ILE A 62 4.38 -6.52 17.55
N GLY A 63 4.37 -5.22 17.87
CA GLY A 63 4.81 -4.15 16.97
C GLY A 63 6.29 -3.81 17.19
N ILE A 64 7.10 -3.86 16.13
CA ILE A 64 8.52 -3.48 16.15
C ILE A 64 8.69 -2.31 15.19
N PRO A 65 8.94 -1.08 15.69
CA PRO A 65 9.09 0.04 14.78
C PRO A 65 10.41 -0.09 13.99
N SER A 66 10.39 0.29 12.71
CA SER A 66 11.58 0.25 11.82
C SER A 66 12.03 1.64 11.38
N LEU A 67 13.30 1.74 10.97
CA LEU A 67 13.81 2.91 10.25
C LEU A 67 13.36 2.89 8.79
N THR A 68 13.03 4.07 8.26
CA THR A 68 12.77 4.23 6.82
C THR A 68 14.04 4.04 5.99
N VAL A 69 13.90 3.82 4.68
CA VAL A 69 15.04 3.80 3.73
C VAL A 69 15.85 5.12 3.75
N PHE A 70 15.21 6.24 4.13
CA PHE A 70 15.89 7.54 4.23
C PHE A 70 16.71 7.69 5.51
N GLU A 71 16.48 6.84 6.51
CA GLU A 71 17.22 6.81 7.77
C GLU A 71 18.27 5.69 7.80
N ALA A 72 17.94 4.53 7.25
CA ALA A 72 18.81 3.36 7.22
C ALA A 72 19.73 3.32 5.98
N GLY A 73 19.30 3.93 4.86
CA GLY A 73 19.88 3.69 3.55
C GLY A 73 19.55 2.29 3.03
N GLY A 74 20.19 1.91 1.91
CA GLY A 74 20.06 0.58 1.33
C GLY A 74 20.24 0.57 -0.18
N ILE A 75 19.69 -0.44 -0.84
CA ILE A 75 19.68 -0.56 -2.31
C ILE A 75 18.22 -0.51 -2.78
N TYR A 76 17.91 0.44 -3.65
CA TYR A 76 16.59 0.57 -4.27
C TYR A 76 16.63 0.08 -5.72
N VAL A 77 15.68 -0.76 -6.11
CA VAL A 77 15.52 -1.23 -7.49
C VAL A 77 14.29 -0.56 -8.09
N ASN A 78 14.47 0.22 -9.15
CA ASN A 78 13.36 0.91 -9.81
C ASN A 78 12.63 0.04 -10.86
N GLN A 79 11.61 0.61 -11.51
CA GLN A 79 10.75 -0.10 -12.47
C GLN A 79 11.45 -0.53 -13.77
N GLU A 80 12.64 0.01 -14.09
CA GLU A 80 13.45 -0.49 -15.21
C GLU A 80 14.43 -1.61 -14.81
N GLY A 81 14.42 -1.99 -13.52
CA GLY A 81 15.31 -2.99 -12.93
C GLY A 81 16.65 -2.42 -12.47
N ARG A 82 16.82 -1.10 -12.36
CA ARG A 82 18.07 -0.50 -11.92
C ARG A 82 18.17 -0.45 -10.40
N ALA A 83 19.14 -1.20 -9.87
CA ALA A 83 19.58 -1.15 -8.48
C ALA A 83 20.51 0.04 -8.26
N GLN A 84 20.23 0.88 -7.26
CA GLN A 84 21.02 2.06 -6.88
C GLN A 84 21.16 2.15 -5.37
N GLN A 85 22.32 2.64 -4.91
CA GLN A 85 22.52 2.91 -3.50
C GLN A 85 21.71 4.13 -3.05
N VAL A 86 20.97 3.96 -1.95
CA VAL A 86 20.35 5.03 -1.18
C VAL A 86 21.19 5.25 0.07
N ARG A 87 21.64 6.49 0.29
CA ARG A 87 22.37 6.86 1.50
C ARG A 87 21.40 7.46 2.53
N PRO A 88 21.61 7.23 3.83
CA PRO A 88 20.87 7.93 4.87
C PRO A 88 20.90 9.44 4.67
N ALA A 89 19.74 10.07 4.65
CA ALA A 89 19.58 11.52 4.53
C ALA A 89 19.56 12.20 5.91
N HIS A 90 18.93 11.57 6.90
CA HIS A 90 18.93 12.00 8.29
C HIS A 90 19.01 10.78 9.20
N THR A 91 19.37 10.97 10.46
CA THR A 91 19.28 9.91 11.47
C THR A 91 18.03 10.15 12.31
N GLY A 92 17.22 9.11 12.49
CA GLY A 92 16.04 9.14 13.36
C GLY A 92 16.39 9.35 14.84
N GLY A 93 15.35 9.56 15.65
CA GLY A 93 15.45 9.75 17.09
C GLY A 93 14.13 10.25 17.70
N LEU A 94 14.06 10.30 19.03
CA LEU A 94 12.91 10.82 19.74
C LEU A 94 12.69 12.30 19.36
N PRO A 95 11.46 12.70 19.02
CA PRO A 95 11.17 14.09 18.68
C PRO A 95 11.42 15.01 19.87
N ILE A 96 11.68 16.28 19.58
CA ILE A 96 11.92 17.33 20.59
C ILE A 96 10.76 17.47 21.57
N THR A 97 9.53 17.19 21.11
CA THR A 97 8.33 17.18 21.94
C THR A 97 8.42 16.16 23.08
N VAL A 98 9.13 15.05 22.86
CA VAL A 98 9.37 14.01 23.88
C VAL A 98 10.62 14.34 24.69
N THR A 99 11.75 14.61 24.03
CA THR A 99 13.04 14.82 24.71
C THR A 99 13.12 16.14 25.48
N GLY A 100 12.39 17.16 25.04
CA GLY A 100 12.29 18.48 25.66
C GLY A 100 10.96 18.74 26.37
N ALA A 101 10.05 17.75 26.48
CA ALA A 101 8.70 17.92 27.01
C ALA A 101 7.91 19.09 26.36
N GLY A 102 8.13 19.33 25.07
CA GLY A 102 7.53 20.44 24.31
C GLY A 102 8.29 21.77 24.37
N ASP A 103 9.42 21.83 25.08
CA ASP A 103 10.34 22.97 25.14
C ASP A 103 11.62 22.67 24.30
N HIS A 104 12.63 23.51 24.42
CA HIS A 104 13.95 23.33 23.80
C HIS A 104 14.60 21.99 24.18
N PRO A 105 15.48 21.42 23.32
CA PRO A 105 16.16 20.17 23.64
C PRO A 105 17.01 20.36 24.90
N PRO A 106 17.19 19.31 25.71
CA PRO A 106 18.07 19.37 26.87
C PRO A 106 19.44 19.95 26.49
N ARG A 107 19.94 20.92 27.27
CA ARG A 107 21.24 21.56 27.06
C ARG A 107 22.42 20.69 27.50
N THR A 108 22.25 19.38 27.39
CA THR A 108 23.23 18.35 27.73
C THR A 108 23.73 17.76 26.42
N PHE A 109 24.99 18.02 26.09
CA PHE A 109 25.62 17.43 24.93
C PHE A 109 25.95 15.97 25.24
N ALA A 110 25.31 15.05 24.53
CA ALA A 110 25.60 13.62 24.59
C ALA A 110 25.89 13.12 23.17
N PRO A 111 26.78 12.12 23.01
CA PRO A 111 27.13 11.58 21.69
C PRO A 111 25.99 10.75 21.08
N ASN A 112 25.03 10.30 21.88
CA ASN A 112 23.88 9.52 21.44
C ASN A 112 22.65 10.41 21.25
N VAL A 113 21.94 10.19 20.13
CA VAL A 113 20.61 10.74 19.91
C VAL A 113 19.62 9.81 20.62
N PRO A 114 18.78 10.30 21.56
CA PRO A 114 17.76 9.46 22.20
C PRO A 114 16.82 8.81 21.16
N GLY A 115 16.44 7.54 21.35
CA GLY A 115 15.57 6.79 20.43
C GLY A 115 16.20 6.41 19.09
N ARG A 116 17.53 6.45 18.98
CA ARG A 116 18.28 6.10 17.77
C ARG A 116 18.68 4.61 17.72
N ASP A 117 18.18 3.82 18.65
CA ASP A 117 18.42 2.38 18.79
C ASP A 117 17.47 1.53 17.93
N MET A 118 16.59 2.17 17.16
CA MET A 118 15.68 1.50 16.25
C MET A 118 16.41 0.87 15.05
N PRO A 119 16.21 -0.44 14.77
CA PRO A 119 16.82 -1.09 13.63
C PRO A 119 16.06 -0.80 12.32
N ALA A 120 16.73 -0.95 11.19
CA ALA A 120 16.05 -1.07 9.90
C ALA A 120 15.28 -2.40 9.83
N ALA A 121 14.18 -2.46 9.07
CA ALA A 121 13.33 -3.64 9.02
C ALA A 121 14.07 -4.92 8.57
N TRP A 122 15.03 -4.79 7.65
CA TRP A 122 15.86 -5.90 7.21
C TRP A 122 16.74 -6.48 8.32
N VAL A 123 17.22 -5.65 9.26
CA VAL A 123 17.98 -6.13 10.43
C VAL A 123 17.08 -6.99 11.31
N THR A 124 15.87 -6.51 11.58
CA THR A 124 14.86 -7.27 12.33
C THR A 124 14.53 -8.59 11.64
N ALA A 125 14.43 -8.60 10.30
CA ALA A 125 14.20 -9.82 9.53
C ALA A 125 15.30 -10.87 9.74
N PHE A 126 16.59 -10.48 9.75
CA PHE A 126 17.69 -11.38 10.07
C PHE A 126 17.58 -11.93 11.50
N CYS A 127 17.31 -11.07 12.48
CA CYS A 127 17.15 -11.48 13.87
C CYS A 127 16.00 -12.45 14.08
N LEU A 128 14.83 -12.21 13.44
CA LEU A 128 13.68 -13.12 13.48
C LEU A 128 14.00 -14.47 12.83
N ALA A 129 14.87 -14.49 11.80
CA ALA A 129 15.38 -15.71 11.19
C ALA A 129 16.47 -16.42 12.02
N GLY A 130 16.84 -15.89 13.20
CA GLY A 130 17.90 -16.43 14.04
C GLY A 130 19.31 -16.24 13.46
N GLN A 131 19.48 -15.23 12.59
CA GLN A 131 20.74 -14.95 11.90
C GLN A 131 21.35 -13.62 12.38
N ALA A 132 22.67 -13.54 12.34
CA ALA A 132 23.38 -12.28 12.56
C ALA A 132 23.23 -11.40 11.31
N PRO A 133 22.78 -10.14 11.44
CA PRO A 133 22.66 -9.22 10.31
C PRO A 133 24.06 -8.84 9.78
N PRO A 134 24.20 -8.58 8.47
CA PRO A 134 25.42 -7.97 7.93
C PRO A 134 25.71 -6.60 8.56
N GLU A 135 26.97 -6.33 8.89
CA GLU A 135 27.41 -5.06 9.53
C GLU A 135 27.77 -3.98 8.50
N THR A 136 27.97 -4.36 7.23
CA THR A 136 28.41 -3.44 6.16
C THR A 136 27.66 -3.70 4.86
N ASP A 137 27.53 -2.67 4.02
CA ASP A 137 26.93 -2.76 2.67
C ASP A 137 27.62 -3.82 1.79
N ALA A 138 28.93 -3.98 1.95
CA ALA A 138 29.70 -4.99 1.22
C ALA A 138 29.32 -6.41 1.65
N GLN A 139 29.16 -6.65 2.95
CA GLN A 139 28.67 -7.94 3.48
C GLN A 139 27.23 -8.21 3.04
N MET A 140 26.36 -7.19 3.10
CA MET A 140 24.97 -7.30 2.65
C MET A 140 24.90 -7.69 1.17
N THR A 141 25.63 -6.97 0.33
CA THR A 141 25.67 -7.23 -1.12
C THR A 141 26.23 -8.62 -1.42
N ALA A 142 27.26 -9.06 -0.70
CA ALA A 142 27.80 -10.41 -0.84
C ALA A 142 26.77 -11.47 -0.43
N TRP A 143 26.06 -11.28 0.68
CA TRP A 143 25.00 -12.17 1.14
C TRP A 143 23.86 -12.26 0.11
N MET A 144 23.39 -11.13 -0.42
CA MET A 144 22.33 -11.08 -1.44
C MET A 144 22.73 -11.88 -2.69
N ARG A 145 23.95 -11.67 -3.19
CA ARG A 145 24.47 -12.36 -4.38
C ARG A 145 24.65 -13.86 -4.18
N TYR A 146 25.02 -14.26 -2.96
CA TYR A 146 25.17 -15.67 -2.61
C TYR A 146 23.83 -16.40 -2.55
N ASN A 147 22.81 -15.79 -1.94
CA ASN A 147 21.50 -16.41 -1.77
C ASN A 147 20.60 -16.27 -3.00
N PHE A 148 20.78 -15.22 -3.81
CA PHE A 148 19.93 -14.90 -4.95
C PHE A 148 20.78 -14.68 -6.21
N ALA A 149 20.89 -15.72 -7.04
CA ALA A 149 21.65 -15.67 -8.30
C ALA A 149 21.24 -14.51 -9.22
N VAL A 150 19.95 -14.12 -9.16
CA VAL A 150 19.39 -13.02 -9.94
C VAL A 150 19.97 -11.65 -9.56
N LEU A 151 20.57 -11.52 -8.38
CA LEU A 151 21.22 -10.30 -7.88
C LEU A 151 22.73 -10.29 -8.13
N SER A 152 23.28 -11.28 -8.85
CA SER A 152 24.72 -11.41 -9.12
C SER A 152 25.36 -10.14 -9.70
N ASP A 153 24.59 -9.40 -10.52
CA ASP A 153 24.98 -8.14 -11.16
C ASP A 153 25.28 -7.00 -10.19
N LEU A 154 24.84 -7.07 -8.92
CA LEU A 154 25.21 -6.10 -7.88
C LEU A 154 26.73 -6.00 -7.68
N ALA A 155 27.50 -7.02 -8.09
CA ALA A 155 28.97 -6.96 -8.10
C ALA A 155 29.54 -5.81 -8.95
N ARG A 156 28.75 -5.35 -9.92
CA ARG A 156 29.13 -4.34 -10.92
C ARG A 156 28.46 -3.00 -10.64
N MET A 157 27.77 -2.85 -9.51
CA MET A 157 27.08 -1.61 -9.14
C MET A 157 28.09 -0.49 -8.91
N ASP A 158 27.92 0.62 -9.63
CA ASP A 158 28.69 1.85 -9.46
C ASP A 158 27.80 2.97 -8.89
N ALA A 159 28.26 4.22 -9.00
CA ALA A 159 27.52 5.39 -8.51
C ALA A 159 26.19 5.63 -9.24
N ASP A 160 26.07 5.21 -10.50
CA ASP A 160 24.85 5.34 -11.32
C ASP A 160 23.96 4.08 -11.22
N GLY A 161 24.39 3.11 -10.42
CA GLY A 161 23.69 1.85 -10.21
C GLY A 161 23.89 0.84 -11.33
N VAL A 162 23.25 -0.33 -11.20
CA VAL A 162 23.31 -1.41 -12.19
C VAL A 162 21.93 -1.89 -12.57
N ARG A 163 21.71 -2.10 -13.86
CA ARG A 163 20.48 -2.72 -14.34
C ARG A 163 20.52 -4.23 -14.12
N LEU A 164 19.70 -4.70 -13.21
CA LEU A 164 19.38 -6.10 -13.01
C LEU A 164 18.50 -6.59 -14.18
N PHE A 165 18.52 -7.88 -14.45
CA PHE A 165 17.61 -8.55 -15.40
C PHE A 165 17.76 -8.14 -16.88
N ALA A 166 18.86 -7.50 -17.28
CA ALA A 166 19.04 -6.93 -18.64
C ALA A 166 18.94 -7.96 -19.80
N GLY A 167 18.98 -9.27 -19.51
CA GLY A 167 18.93 -10.35 -20.51
C GLY A 167 17.56 -11.01 -20.74
N GLY A 168 16.55 -10.75 -19.91
CA GLY A 168 15.27 -11.46 -19.95
C GLY A 168 14.14 -10.62 -20.53
N LYS A 169 13.86 -10.75 -21.84
CA LYS A 169 12.58 -10.31 -22.40
C LYS A 169 11.62 -11.50 -22.36
N THR A 170 10.85 -11.62 -21.29
CA THR A 170 9.68 -12.51 -21.32
C THR A 170 8.56 -11.75 -22.02
N PRO A 171 8.06 -12.23 -23.17
CA PRO A 171 6.85 -11.65 -23.75
C PRO A 171 5.72 -11.80 -22.72
N ILE A 172 5.13 -10.70 -22.29
CA ILE A 172 3.89 -10.76 -21.53
C ILE A 172 2.80 -11.10 -22.55
N ALA A 173 2.42 -12.37 -22.60
CA ALA A 173 1.24 -12.79 -23.34
C ALA A 173 0.01 -12.21 -22.61
N HIS A 174 -0.55 -11.12 -23.15
CA HIS A 174 -1.83 -10.60 -22.70
C HIS A 174 -2.92 -11.20 -23.59
N GLU A 175 -3.55 -12.29 -23.15
CA GLU A 175 -4.91 -12.60 -23.58
C GLU A 175 -5.85 -11.76 -22.72
N ALA A 176 -6.30 -10.63 -23.25
CA ALA A 176 -7.33 -9.84 -22.61
C ALA A 176 -8.70 -10.46 -22.94
N THR A 177 -9.21 -11.30 -22.05
CA THR A 177 -10.63 -11.65 -22.07
C THR A 177 -11.38 -10.50 -21.40
N MET A 178 -12.20 -9.78 -22.15
CA MET A 178 -13.09 -8.78 -21.57
C MET A 178 -14.27 -9.53 -20.93
N PRO A 179 -14.49 -9.43 -19.61
CA PRO A 179 -15.66 -10.03 -18.99
C PRO A 179 -16.93 -9.41 -19.61
N GLU A 180 -17.95 -10.22 -19.85
CA GLU A 180 -19.22 -9.71 -20.34
C GLU A 180 -19.85 -8.78 -19.30
N LYS A 181 -20.22 -7.59 -19.75
CA LYS A 181 -20.95 -6.61 -18.95
C LYS A 181 -22.43 -6.99 -18.95
N PRO A 182 -23.06 -7.27 -17.80
CA PRO A 182 -24.48 -7.58 -17.73
C PRO A 182 -25.33 -6.40 -18.21
N GLU A 183 -26.53 -6.70 -18.73
CA GLU A 183 -27.52 -5.66 -19.06
C GLU A 183 -27.88 -4.82 -17.82
N GLN A 184 -28.22 -3.55 -18.04
CA GLN A 184 -28.65 -2.60 -16.99
C GLN A 184 -27.61 -2.41 -15.86
N CYS A 185 -26.33 -2.55 -16.19
CA CYS A 185 -25.22 -2.26 -15.30
C CYS A 185 -24.32 -1.17 -15.88
N LEU A 186 -23.57 -0.49 -15.01
CA LEU A 186 -22.37 0.26 -15.37
C LEU A 186 -21.15 -0.51 -14.85
N GLU A 187 -20.05 -0.50 -15.59
CA GLU A 187 -18.78 -1.06 -15.11
C GLU A 187 -18.10 -0.01 -14.24
N LEU A 188 -17.86 -0.31 -12.97
CA LEU A 188 -17.08 0.50 -12.05
C LEU A 188 -15.63 0.02 -12.04
N LEU A 189 -14.73 0.94 -12.39
CA LEU A 189 -13.29 0.75 -12.35
C LEU A 189 -12.70 1.48 -11.13
N LEU A 190 -11.99 0.75 -10.29
CA LEU A 190 -11.21 1.30 -9.20
C LEU A 190 -9.78 1.58 -9.67
N ALA A 191 -9.39 2.85 -9.66
CA ALA A 191 -8.07 3.30 -10.08
C ALA A 191 -7.21 3.78 -8.90
N ALA A 192 -5.89 3.68 -9.02
CA ALA A 192 -4.98 4.27 -8.05
C ALA A 192 -4.99 5.81 -8.18
N ALA A 193 -5.11 6.51 -7.05
CA ALA A 193 -4.95 7.96 -6.99
C ALA A 193 -3.46 8.34 -6.88
N VAL A 194 -3.11 9.54 -7.34
CA VAL A 194 -1.78 10.13 -7.11
C VAL A 194 -1.56 10.45 -5.63
N PHE A 195 -2.60 10.94 -4.94
CA PHE A 195 -2.60 11.25 -3.51
C PHE A 195 -3.77 10.54 -2.83
N GLY A 196 -3.55 10.00 -1.63
CA GLY A 196 -4.56 9.29 -0.84
C GLY A 196 -4.86 7.86 -1.31
N GLY A 197 -4.24 7.39 -2.39
CA GLY A 197 -4.37 6.00 -2.85
C GLY A 197 -3.42 5.02 -2.16
N GLU A 198 -2.49 5.53 -1.36
CA GLU A 198 -1.46 4.76 -0.65
C GLU A 198 -1.21 5.35 0.76
N PRO A 199 -0.69 4.55 1.70
CA PRO A 199 -0.62 4.92 3.11
C PRO A 199 0.18 6.21 3.39
N MET A 200 1.35 6.42 2.77
CA MET A 200 2.23 7.53 3.11
C MET A 200 1.58 8.90 2.87
N SER A 201 0.78 9.02 1.80
CA SER A 201 -0.02 10.21 1.51
C SER A 201 -1.06 10.47 2.58
N ASP A 202 -1.63 9.41 3.18
CA ASP A 202 -2.63 9.53 4.23
C ASP A 202 -2.02 9.95 5.57
N TYR A 203 -0.77 9.57 5.86
CA TYR A 203 -0.07 10.09 7.05
C TYR A 203 0.41 11.54 6.88
N SER A 204 0.42 12.09 5.66
CA SER A 204 0.83 13.47 5.38
C SER A 204 -0.37 14.42 5.29
N GLN A 205 -0.47 15.38 6.21
CA GLN A 205 -1.59 16.34 6.21
C GLN A 205 -1.70 17.13 4.89
N CYS A 206 -0.58 17.62 4.34
CA CYS A 206 -0.62 18.39 3.10
C CYS A 206 -1.00 17.55 1.87
N LEU A 207 -0.67 16.25 1.86
CA LEU A 207 -1.06 15.35 0.77
C LEU A 207 -2.52 14.89 0.90
N ARG A 208 -3.02 14.73 2.13
CA ARG A 208 -4.45 14.51 2.39
C ARG A 208 -5.32 15.64 1.84
N GLU A 209 -4.90 16.89 2.01
CA GLU A 209 -5.61 18.04 1.43
C GLU A 209 -5.67 17.98 -0.11
N LEU A 210 -4.67 17.38 -0.77
CA LEU A 210 -4.64 17.20 -2.22
C LEU A 210 -5.48 16.01 -2.71
N ALA A 211 -5.78 15.02 -1.86
CA ALA A 211 -6.65 13.90 -2.20
C ALA A 211 -8.10 14.35 -2.44
N GLY A 212 -8.53 15.41 -1.75
CA GLY A 212 -9.84 16.04 -1.95
C GLY A 212 -10.99 15.23 -1.36
N LEU A 213 -12.15 15.23 -2.03
CA LEU A 213 -13.30 14.42 -1.64
C LEU A 213 -13.43 13.20 -2.56
N PRO A 214 -13.92 12.05 -2.04
CA PRO A 214 -14.39 10.91 -2.82
C PRO A 214 -15.17 11.32 -4.07
N ALA A 215 -14.68 10.94 -5.24
CA ALA A 215 -15.30 11.31 -6.51
C ALA A 215 -15.52 10.10 -7.43
N VAL A 216 -16.64 10.13 -8.14
CA VAL A 216 -16.95 9.19 -9.23
C VAL A 216 -16.96 9.96 -10.54
N TRP A 217 -16.20 9.46 -11.50
CA TRP A 217 -16.13 9.97 -12.86
C TRP A 217 -17.09 9.20 -13.75
N MET A 218 -17.87 9.91 -14.56
CA MET A 218 -18.82 9.34 -15.51
C MET A 218 -18.85 10.13 -16.81
N ASP A 219 -19.30 9.46 -17.87
CA ASP A 219 -19.60 10.09 -19.15
C ASP A 219 -20.84 11.01 -19.05
N ARG A 220 -20.89 12.02 -19.91
CA ARG A 220 -22.01 12.97 -19.97
C ARG A 220 -23.32 12.30 -20.36
N ALA A 221 -23.32 11.39 -21.33
CA ALA A 221 -24.54 10.74 -21.79
C ALA A 221 -25.14 9.84 -20.70
N ASP A 222 -24.27 9.18 -19.91
CA ASP A 222 -24.70 8.44 -18.73
C ASP A 222 -25.28 9.36 -17.67
N ALA A 223 -24.59 10.47 -17.35
CA ALA A 223 -25.07 11.44 -16.38
C ALA A 223 -26.45 12.00 -16.77
N ASP A 224 -26.63 12.38 -18.03
CA ASP A 224 -27.91 12.87 -18.57
C ASP A 224 -29.01 11.79 -18.50
N ARG A 225 -28.69 10.53 -18.84
CA ARG A 225 -29.62 9.39 -18.74
C ARG A 225 -30.11 9.16 -17.30
N HIS A 226 -29.25 9.42 -16.32
CA HIS A 226 -29.56 9.26 -14.90
C HIS A 226 -30.03 10.57 -14.23
N GLY A 227 -30.13 11.69 -14.95
CA GLY A 227 -30.53 12.98 -14.40
C GLY A 227 -29.57 13.54 -13.34
N ILE A 228 -28.28 13.25 -13.48
CA ILE A 228 -27.20 13.61 -12.55
C ILE A 228 -26.42 14.80 -13.14
N ALA A 229 -26.19 15.83 -12.34
CA ALA A 229 -25.34 16.96 -12.71
C ALA A 229 -23.93 16.87 -12.10
N ALA A 230 -22.95 17.52 -12.72
CA ALA A 230 -21.61 17.63 -12.14
C ALA A 230 -21.66 18.30 -10.76
N GLY A 231 -20.98 17.71 -9.78
CA GLY A 231 -20.99 18.18 -8.39
C GLY A 231 -22.15 17.69 -7.53
N ASP A 232 -23.12 16.97 -8.11
CA ASP A 232 -24.11 16.23 -7.32
C ASP A 232 -23.42 15.16 -6.45
N ARG A 233 -24.11 14.73 -5.40
CA ARG A 233 -23.71 13.54 -4.64
C ARG A 233 -24.54 12.35 -5.08
N VAL A 234 -23.88 11.22 -5.29
CA VAL A 234 -24.52 9.96 -5.62
C VAL A 234 -24.07 8.87 -4.66
N GLY A 235 -25.03 8.05 -4.22
CA GLY A 235 -24.80 6.81 -3.51
C GLY A 235 -24.66 5.68 -4.52
N LEU A 236 -23.56 4.94 -4.42
CA LEU A 236 -23.37 3.68 -5.13
C LEU A 236 -23.62 2.54 -4.14
N GLY A 237 -24.66 1.73 -4.41
CA GLY A 237 -25.02 0.58 -3.61
C GLY A 237 -24.19 -0.66 -3.97
N PHE A 238 -23.37 -1.12 -3.03
CA PHE A 238 -22.63 -2.37 -3.09
C PHE A 238 -23.35 -3.45 -2.28
N GLU A 239 -22.92 -4.72 -2.39
CA GLU A 239 -23.51 -5.81 -1.59
C GLU A 239 -23.38 -5.55 -0.07
N ASN A 240 -22.29 -4.93 0.35
CA ASN A 240 -21.98 -4.64 1.74
C ASN A 240 -22.24 -3.16 2.14
N GLY A 241 -23.17 -2.49 1.46
CA GLY A 241 -23.65 -1.16 1.82
C GLY A 241 -23.44 -0.10 0.75
N GLU A 242 -23.81 1.15 1.05
CA GLU A 242 -23.74 2.28 0.11
C GLU A 242 -22.51 3.16 0.39
N VAL A 243 -21.89 3.74 -0.64
CA VAL A 243 -20.85 4.79 -0.53
C VAL A 243 -21.27 6.02 -1.31
N SER A 244 -21.09 7.19 -0.71
CA SER A 244 -21.40 8.47 -1.33
C SER A 244 -20.19 9.09 -2.03
N PHE A 245 -20.37 9.49 -3.29
CA PHE A 245 -19.34 10.15 -4.11
C PHE A 245 -19.83 11.49 -4.63
N VAL A 246 -18.90 12.43 -4.82
CA VAL A 246 -19.17 13.64 -5.61
C VAL A 246 -18.99 13.31 -7.08
N VAL A 247 -19.96 13.69 -7.91
CA VAL A 247 -19.92 13.39 -9.35
C VAL A 247 -18.96 14.33 -10.07
N ARG A 248 -18.15 13.74 -10.96
CA ARG A 248 -17.33 14.42 -11.96
C ARG A 248 -17.77 13.92 -13.33
N ILE A 249 -18.05 14.84 -14.24
CA ILE A 249 -18.45 14.52 -15.61
C ILE A 249 -17.30 14.89 -16.54
N SER A 250 -16.96 13.98 -17.45
CA SER A 250 -15.92 14.20 -18.46
C SER A 250 -16.35 13.58 -19.78
N ASP A 251 -16.23 14.33 -20.86
CA ASP A 251 -16.53 13.83 -22.23
C ASP A 251 -15.42 12.89 -22.75
N HIS A 252 -14.36 12.66 -21.97
CA HIS A 252 -13.31 11.68 -22.22
C HIS A 252 -13.55 10.33 -21.55
N MET A 253 -14.64 10.19 -20.78
CA MET A 253 -15.03 8.92 -20.18
C MET A 253 -15.71 8.03 -21.22
N ALA A 254 -15.50 6.72 -21.11
CA ALA A 254 -16.24 5.76 -21.92
C ALA A 254 -17.70 5.66 -21.40
N PRO A 255 -18.71 5.75 -22.29
CA PRO A 255 -20.10 5.49 -21.89
C PRO A 255 -20.25 4.09 -21.31
N GLY A 256 -21.10 3.95 -20.29
CA GLY A 256 -21.32 2.73 -19.56
C GLY A 256 -20.28 2.44 -18.47
N VAL A 257 -19.33 3.34 -18.20
CA VAL A 257 -18.21 3.13 -17.27
C VAL A 257 -18.17 4.24 -16.21
N LEU A 258 -17.98 3.83 -14.97
CA LEU A 258 -17.68 4.69 -13.83
C LEU A 258 -16.22 4.48 -13.43
N VAL A 259 -15.51 5.56 -13.10
CA VAL A 259 -14.16 5.47 -12.52
C VAL A 259 -14.16 6.11 -11.14
N VAL A 260 -13.72 5.35 -10.14
CA VAL A 260 -13.48 5.85 -8.78
C VAL A 260 -12.01 5.66 -8.47
N TYR A 261 -11.36 6.74 -8.05
CA TYR A 261 -10.01 6.65 -7.53
C TYR A 261 -10.05 6.20 -6.06
N ARG A 262 -9.13 5.30 -5.66
CA ARG A 262 -8.98 4.90 -4.26
C ARG A 262 -8.75 6.13 -3.39
N HIS A 263 -9.39 6.17 -2.24
CA HIS A 263 -9.40 7.32 -1.34
C HIS A 263 -9.43 6.83 0.11
N PRO A 264 -8.77 7.51 1.07
CA PRO A 264 -8.69 7.05 2.45
C PRO A 264 -10.07 6.92 3.14
N ASP A 265 -10.97 7.86 2.84
CA ASP A 265 -12.36 7.84 3.35
C ASP A 265 -13.27 6.76 2.73
N ILE A 266 -12.75 5.94 1.81
CA ILE A 266 -13.53 4.93 1.09
C ILE A 266 -12.97 3.54 1.33
N ASP A 267 -13.69 2.77 2.12
CA ASP A 267 -13.41 1.35 2.30
C ASP A 267 -13.92 0.55 1.09
N TRP A 268 -13.08 0.48 0.05
CA TRP A 268 -13.42 -0.13 -1.24
C TRP A 268 -13.29 -1.66 -1.24
N GLN A 269 -12.41 -2.22 -0.40
CA GLN A 269 -12.07 -3.65 -0.39
C GLN A 269 -13.26 -4.54 -0.03
N PRO A 270 -14.03 -4.26 1.06
CA PRO A 270 -15.19 -5.06 1.41
C PRO A 270 -16.32 -4.99 0.39
N ARG A 271 -16.22 -4.11 -0.62
CA ARG A 271 -17.33 -3.74 -1.50
C ARG A 271 -17.14 -4.22 -2.93
N ALA A 272 -15.93 -4.07 -3.46
CA ALA A 272 -15.64 -4.44 -4.84
C ALA A 272 -14.91 -5.79 -4.96
N GLY A 273 -14.13 -6.22 -3.94
CA GLY A 273 -13.35 -7.46 -3.95
C GLY A 273 -12.27 -7.56 -5.03
N ASP A 274 -12.29 -6.67 -6.04
CA ASP A 274 -11.36 -6.53 -7.15
C ASP A 274 -11.38 -5.08 -7.66
N THR A 275 -10.52 -4.76 -8.61
CA THR A 275 -10.41 -3.47 -9.31
C THR A 275 -11.55 -3.17 -10.28
N ARG A 276 -12.42 -4.16 -10.56
CA ARG A 276 -13.58 -4.03 -11.46
C ARG A 276 -14.83 -4.58 -10.80
N TYR A 277 -15.94 -3.87 -10.94
CA TYR A 277 -17.22 -4.28 -10.38
C TYR A 277 -18.37 -3.85 -11.31
N ASN A 278 -19.39 -4.68 -11.50
CA ASN A 278 -20.58 -4.29 -12.25
C ASN A 278 -21.63 -3.76 -11.27
N ILE A 279 -21.92 -2.45 -11.33
CA ILE A 279 -22.97 -1.84 -10.53
C ILE A 279 -24.27 -1.79 -11.32
N ARG A 280 -25.35 -2.32 -10.74
CA ARG A 280 -26.67 -2.19 -11.35
C ARG A 280 -27.12 -0.74 -11.34
N GLU A 281 -27.75 -0.30 -12.42
CA GLU A 281 -28.21 1.09 -12.56
C GLU A 281 -29.22 1.49 -11.47
N ASP A 282 -30.04 0.55 -10.98
CA ASP A 282 -31.01 0.75 -9.89
C ASP A 282 -30.36 0.98 -8.50
N ARG A 283 -29.05 0.75 -8.38
CA ARG A 283 -28.24 1.00 -7.19
C ARG A 283 -27.47 2.32 -7.25
N ILE A 284 -27.71 3.15 -8.26
CA ILE A 284 -27.13 4.49 -8.38
C ILE A 284 -28.21 5.49 -7.98
N ARG A 285 -28.03 6.13 -6.82
CA ARG A 285 -29.04 7.03 -6.25
C ARG A 285 -28.48 8.41 -6.04
N ARG A 286 -29.20 9.44 -6.49
CA ARG A 286 -28.86 10.82 -6.13
C ARG A 286 -29.15 11.02 -4.64
N ILE A 287 -28.17 11.53 -3.89
CA ILE A 287 -28.33 11.87 -2.48
C ILE A 287 -28.68 13.36 -2.43
N GLU A 288 -29.88 13.68 -1.94
CA GLU A 288 -30.28 15.07 -1.75
C GLU A 288 -29.38 15.74 -0.69
N LYS A 289 -29.04 17.01 -0.93
CA LYS A 289 -28.30 17.79 0.07
C LYS A 289 -29.21 17.97 1.29
N ALA A 290 -28.77 17.46 2.45
CA ALA A 290 -29.32 17.84 3.75
C ALA A 290 -29.09 19.33 4.02
#